data_AF-A0A5A9NG24-F1
#
_entry.id   AF-A0A5A9NG24-F1
#
_cell.length_a   1.000
_cell.length_b   1.000
_cell.length_c   1.000
_cell.angle_alpha   90.00
_cell.angle_beta   90.00
_cell.angle_gamma   90.00
#
_symmetry.space_group_name_H-M   'P 1'
#
loop_
_entity.id
_entity.type
_entity.pdbx_description
1 polymer ?
#
loop_
_entity_poly.entity_id
_entity_poly.type
_entity_poly.pdbx_seq_one_letter_code
_entity_poly.pdbx_strand_id
1 'polypeptide(L)'
;MASTLQPQHDTQGGVYTFSSRPRPVPNRAKYRNTAEPLNEEEGSHGNIMYDRRVVRGNTYAQHILPVTSQPDPMEFLRQQEARRRAMSKKRLKEQFGPKTPEPLEGRTNIDVQTEMYLEELSDRIEEVSVECQTDMFLDKPATPLFIPDKTGRDAATQIEEGELFDFDVEVQPVLQVLVGKTIEQALLEVMEEEELDNLRARYQAFMEIRNAELVEVQRLEERERRLHVERENRIKQQKAVLEKEKETADKIAARAFAQQYLTDLLPSVYSNLKESGYFYDSVKRGKLTGM
;
A
#
# COMPACT_ATOMS: atom_id res chain seq x y z
N MET A 1 -12.43 -66.73 25.42
CA MET A 1 -12.71 -67.94 26.20
C MET A 1 -11.55 -68.89 26.02
N ALA A 2 -10.91 -69.22 27.14
CA ALA A 2 -9.80 -70.15 27.24
C ALA A 2 -10.32 -71.60 27.30
N SER A 3 -9.51 -72.54 26.80
CA SER A 3 -9.29 -73.92 27.27
C SER A 3 -8.76 -74.73 26.08
N THR A 4 -7.48 -75.13 25.98
CA THR A 4 -6.71 -76.07 26.82
C THR A 4 -7.47 -77.36 27.17
N LEU A 5 -7.07 -78.48 26.56
CA LEU A 5 -6.47 -79.69 27.17
C LEU A 5 -6.83 -80.98 26.40
N GLN A 6 -5.81 -81.57 25.77
CA GLN A 6 -5.25 -82.94 25.94
C GLN A 6 -6.09 -84.05 26.64
N PRO A 7 -5.62 -85.33 26.65
CA PRO A 7 -4.78 -86.13 25.74
C PRO A 7 -5.38 -87.56 25.57
N GLN A 8 -4.61 -88.50 25.00
CA GLN A 8 -4.47 -89.93 25.40
C GLN A 8 -4.13 -90.79 24.17
N HIS A 9 -3.04 -91.57 24.20
CA HIS A 9 -3.15 -92.91 24.78
C HIS A 9 -1.79 -93.60 24.93
N ASP A 10 -1.82 -94.47 25.92
CA ASP A 10 -0.80 -95.33 26.48
C ASP A 10 -0.03 -96.23 25.52
N THR A 11 1.14 -96.57 26.01
CA THR A 11 2.04 -97.61 25.52
C THR A 11 1.69 -98.95 26.15
N GLN A 12 1.73 -100.03 25.35
CA GLN A 12 1.87 -101.40 25.85
C GLN A 12 3.23 -101.96 25.40
N GLY A 13 4.08 -102.26 26.40
CA GLY A 13 4.92 -103.46 26.46
C GLY A 13 6.26 -103.51 25.69
N GLY A 14 7.37 -103.21 26.39
CA GLY A 14 8.74 -103.57 25.97
C GLY A 14 9.82 -102.66 26.54
N VAL A 15 10.08 -102.74 27.85
CA VAL A 15 10.83 -101.76 28.66
C VAL A 15 12.36 -101.96 28.58
N TYR A 16 13.09 -100.96 28.07
CA TYR A 16 14.49 -100.69 28.45
C TYR A 16 14.53 -99.41 29.28
N THR A 17 14.77 -99.58 30.58
CA THR A 17 14.93 -98.52 31.56
C THR A 17 16.42 -98.22 31.77
N PHE A 18 16.89 -97.07 31.29
CA PHE A 18 18.20 -96.54 31.65
C PHE A 18 18.05 -95.33 32.58
N SER A 19 18.63 -95.45 33.78
CA SER A 19 18.75 -94.39 34.77
C SER A 19 20.22 -94.30 35.21
N SER A 20 20.79 -93.10 35.35
CA SER A 20 21.70 -92.84 36.47
C SER A 20 22.07 -91.36 36.66
N ARG A 21 21.76 -90.94 37.90
CA ARG A 21 22.38 -89.99 38.85
C ARG A 21 22.62 -88.54 38.42
N PRO A 22 21.98 -87.55 39.08
CA PRO A 22 22.26 -86.14 38.82
C PRO A 22 23.69 -85.82 39.25
N ARG A 23 24.51 -85.36 38.29
CA ARG A 23 25.81 -84.72 38.55
C ARG A 23 25.56 -83.21 38.72
N PRO A 24 26.04 -82.59 39.80
CA PRO A 24 26.00 -81.13 39.89
C PRO A 24 26.87 -80.52 38.79
N VAL A 25 26.36 -79.46 38.16
CA VAL A 25 27.04 -78.70 37.11
C VAL A 25 28.30 -78.06 37.71
N PRO A 26 29.50 -78.28 37.16
CA PRO A 26 30.69 -77.56 37.63
C PRO A 26 30.53 -76.06 37.34
N ASN A 27 30.50 -75.25 38.40
CA ASN A 27 30.60 -73.80 38.30
C ASN A 27 31.97 -73.44 37.73
N ARG A 28 32.00 -72.80 36.56
CA ARG A 28 33.23 -72.13 36.07
C ARG A 28 33.02 -70.62 36.00
N ALA A 29 34.02 -69.93 36.51
CA ALA A 29 33.99 -68.56 37.03
C ALA A 29 33.69 -67.46 36.00
N LYS A 30 33.08 -66.39 36.51
CA LYS A 30 32.79 -65.11 35.82
C LYS A 30 34.08 -64.26 35.81
N TYR A 31 34.67 -64.02 34.62
CA TYR A 31 35.86 -63.20 34.31
C TYR A 31 37.23 -63.85 34.54
N ARG A 32 37.88 -64.30 33.46
CA ARG A 32 38.91 -63.71 32.55
C ARG A 32 40.33 -64.15 32.93
N ASN A 33 40.73 -65.30 32.39
CA ASN A 33 42.12 -65.60 32.07
C ASN A 33 42.17 -66.09 30.62
N THR A 34 43.02 -65.41 29.86
CA THR A 34 43.35 -65.61 28.45
C THR A 34 44.19 -66.86 28.26
N ALA A 35 43.94 -67.51 27.12
CA ALA A 35 44.83 -68.41 26.39
C ALA A 35 45.24 -69.73 27.05
N GLU A 36 44.77 -70.79 26.39
CA GLU A 36 45.28 -72.16 26.30
C GLU A 36 46.75 -72.18 25.79
N PRO A 37 47.33 -73.32 25.33
CA PRO A 37 46.96 -74.74 25.43
C PRO A 37 48.17 -75.63 25.83
N LEU A 38 47.94 -76.94 25.93
CA LEU A 38 48.73 -78.05 25.36
C LEU A 38 48.32 -79.30 26.16
N ASN A 39 47.53 -80.21 25.58
CA ASN A 39 48.04 -81.37 24.82
C ASN A 39 49.08 -82.12 25.67
N GLU A 40 48.77 -83.31 26.18
CA GLU A 40 48.92 -84.53 25.40
C GLU A 40 48.24 -85.69 26.13
N GLU A 41 47.43 -86.47 25.40
CA GLU A 41 47.57 -87.94 25.32
C GLU A 41 46.69 -88.64 26.38
N GLU A 42 45.64 -89.39 26.06
CA GLU A 42 45.64 -90.63 25.30
C GLU A 42 44.18 -91.09 25.10
N GLY A 43 43.94 -91.76 23.97
CA GLY A 43 42.63 -92.29 23.58
C GLY A 43 42.05 -91.52 22.40
N SER A 44 42.62 -91.73 21.22
CA SER A 44 41.94 -91.40 19.95
C SER A 44 40.70 -92.28 19.82
N HIS A 45 39.61 -91.83 20.44
CA HIS A 45 38.30 -92.42 20.25
C HIS A 45 37.91 -92.12 18.81
N GLY A 46 37.81 -93.17 17.98
CA GLY A 46 37.31 -93.06 16.62
C GLY A 46 36.03 -92.23 16.65
N ASN A 47 36.07 -91.09 15.97
CA ASN A 47 35.03 -90.08 16.09
C ASN A 47 33.71 -90.69 15.60
N ILE A 48 32.77 -90.93 16.53
CA ILE A 48 31.44 -91.51 16.25
C ILE A 48 30.69 -90.69 15.19
N MET A 49 31.12 -89.45 14.94
CA MET A 49 30.68 -88.54 13.87
C MET A 49 31.05 -88.97 12.44
N TYR A 50 31.89 -89.99 12.25
CA TYR A 50 32.21 -90.54 10.92
C TYR A 50 32.01 -92.06 10.81
N ASP A 51 31.56 -92.73 11.87
CA ASP A 51 31.26 -94.16 11.82
C ASP A 51 29.98 -94.41 11.00
N ARG A 52 30.12 -95.19 9.91
CA ARG A 52 29.02 -95.58 9.02
C ARG A 52 28.01 -96.52 9.68
N ARG A 53 28.36 -97.17 10.79
CA ARG A 53 27.45 -98.03 11.56
C ARG A 53 26.49 -97.23 12.43
N VAL A 54 26.81 -95.96 12.72
CA VAL A 54 26.03 -95.10 13.60
C VAL A 54 25.12 -94.21 12.76
N VAL A 55 23.86 -94.61 12.64
CA VAL A 55 22.83 -93.84 11.92
C VAL A 55 22.46 -92.61 12.76
N ARG A 56 22.75 -91.41 12.24
CA ARG A 56 22.40 -90.14 12.90
C ARG A 56 21.19 -89.53 12.24
N GLY A 57 20.06 -89.55 12.96
CA GLY A 57 18.78 -89.07 12.46
C GLY A 57 17.64 -89.99 12.88
N ASN A 58 16.41 -89.57 12.58
CA ASN A 58 15.20 -90.32 12.90
C ASN A 58 15.06 -91.54 11.97
N THR A 59 14.90 -92.75 12.51
CA THR A 59 14.90 -94.03 11.76
C THR A 59 13.61 -94.28 10.95
N TYR A 60 12.61 -93.41 11.05
CA TYR A 60 11.34 -93.56 10.35
C TYR A 60 11.32 -93.02 8.91
N ALA A 61 12.41 -92.41 8.41
CA ALA A 61 12.43 -91.73 7.10
C ALA A 61 13.41 -92.33 6.08
N GLN A 62 13.92 -93.55 6.28
CA GLN A 62 14.63 -94.26 5.21
C GLN A 62 13.61 -94.94 4.29
N HIS A 63 13.20 -94.19 3.26
CA HIS A 63 12.49 -94.75 2.12
C HIS A 63 13.50 -95.60 1.32
N ILE A 64 13.54 -96.91 1.59
CA ILE A 64 14.24 -97.87 0.73
C ILE A 64 13.37 -98.04 -0.52
N LEU A 65 13.62 -97.23 -1.54
CA LEU A 65 13.04 -97.44 -2.86
C LEU A 65 13.91 -98.45 -3.64
N PRO A 66 13.31 -99.46 -4.28
CA PRO A 66 14.00 -100.27 -5.27
C PRO A 66 14.37 -99.40 -6.48
N VAL A 67 15.42 -99.80 -7.20
CA VAL A 67 16.13 -99.13 -8.33
C VAL A 67 15.26 -98.96 -9.60
N THR A 68 13.95 -98.79 -9.48
CA THR A 68 13.05 -98.67 -10.64
C THR A 68 11.76 -97.95 -10.26
N SER A 69 11.81 -96.62 -10.17
CA SER A 69 10.61 -95.79 -10.26
C SER A 69 10.96 -94.48 -10.97
N GLN A 70 10.35 -94.27 -12.13
CA GLN A 70 10.39 -93.01 -12.87
C GLN A 70 9.88 -91.87 -11.96
N PRO A 71 10.50 -90.68 -11.97
CA PRO A 71 10.09 -89.60 -11.08
C PRO A 71 8.75 -88.98 -11.52
N ASP A 72 7.87 -88.74 -10.55
CA ASP A 72 6.56 -88.12 -10.75
C ASP A 72 6.68 -86.69 -11.32
N PRO A 73 5.82 -86.29 -12.27
CA PRO A 73 5.91 -84.99 -12.96
C PRO A 73 5.79 -83.76 -12.03
N MET A 74 5.29 -83.93 -10.81
CA MET A 74 5.18 -82.85 -9.81
C MET A 74 6.52 -82.51 -9.12
N GLU A 75 7.45 -83.46 -9.00
CA GLU A 75 8.77 -83.17 -8.40
C GLU A 75 9.64 -82.32 -9.32
N PHE A 76 9.49 -82.48 -10.64
CA PHE A 76 10.21 -81.70 -11.65
C PHE A 76 9.85 -80.20 -11.60
N LEU A 77 8.55 -79.89 -11.39
CA LEU A 77 8.09 -78.51 -11.23
C LEU A 77 8.64 -77.88 -9.94
N ARG A 78 8.63 -78.62 -8.82
CA ARG A 78 9.18 -78.17 -7.54
C ARG A 78 10.69 -77.92 -7.62
N GLN A 79 11.42 -78.75 -8.36
CA GLN A 79 12.85 -78.58 -8.57
C GLN A 79 13.18 -77.37 -9.47
N GLN A 80 12.36 -77.11 -10.49
CA GLN A 80 12.48 -75.90 -11.32
C GLN A 80 12.21 -74.62 -10.50
N GLU A 81 11.20 -74.63 -9.64
CA GLU A 81 10.87 -73.48 -8.79
C GLU A 81 11.97 -73.20 -7.76
N ALA A 82 12.53 -74.25 -7.15
CA ALA A 82 13.68 -74.13 -6.24
C ALA A 82 14.92 -73.56 -6.95
N ARG A 83 15.20 -74.00 -8.19
CA ARG A 83 16.26 -73.41 -9.02
C ARG A 83 16.00 -71.94 -9.33
N ARG A 84 14.75 -71.55 -9.63
CA ARG A 84 14.39 -70.15 -9.90
C ARG A 84 14.59 -69.27 -8.66
N ARG A 85 14.24 -69.75 -7.47
CA ARG A 85 14.42 -69.03 -6.19
C ARG A 85 15.89 -68.92 -5.77
N ALA A 86 16.72 -69.91 -6.07
CA ALA A 86 18.16 -69.84 -5.83
C ALA A 86 18.82 -68.77 -6.72
N MET A 87 18.43 -68.71 -8.00
CA MET A 87 18.95 -67.72 -8.95
C MET A 87 18.54 -66.28 -8.57
N SER A 88 17.31 -66.06 -8.08
CA SER A 88 16.90 -64.72 -7.62
C SER A 88 17.65 -64.27 -6.37
N LYS A 89 17.91 -65.18 -5.42
CA LYS A 89 18.68 -64.88 -4.21
C LYS A 89 20.14 -64.53 -4.51
N LYS A 90 20.73 -65.14 -5.54
CA LYS A 90 22.09 -64.81 -6.01
C LYS A 90 22.17 -63.39 -6.58
N ARG A 91 21.20 -63.00 -7.42
CA ARG A 91 21.08 -61.64 -7.98
C ARG A 91 20.89 -60.57 -6.89
N LEU A 92 20.05 -60.84 -5.89
CA LEU A 92 19.87 -59.93 -4.74
C LEU A 92 21.16 -59.74 -3.94
N LYS A 93 21.95 -60.81 -3.74
CA LYS A 93 23.24 -60.73 -3.03
C LYS A 93 24.28 -59.92 -3.82
N GLU A 94 24.27 -59.98 -5.14
CA GLU A 94 25.15 -59.17 -6.01
C GLU A 94 24.76 -57.68 -6.04
N GLN A 95 23.47 -57.36 -5.86
CA GLN A 95 22.99 -55.97 -5.79
C GLN A 95 23.17 -55.32 -4.41
N PHE A 96 22.91 -56.06 -3.33
CA PHE A 96 22.82 -55.51 -1.97
C PHE A 96 23.87 -56.05 -0.98
N GLY A 97 24.84 -56.83 -1.45
CA GLY A 97 25.99 -57.21 -0.62
C GLY A 97 26.90 -56.00 -0.34
N PRO A 98 27.55 -55.92 0.84
CA PRO A 98 28.59 -54.93 1.07
C PRO A 98 29.70 -55.11 0.02
N LYS A 99 29.92 -54.10 -0.82
CA LYS A 99 30.96 -54.09 -1.85
C LYS A 99 32.17 -53.32 -1.34
N THR A 100 33.36 -53.89 -1.51
CA THR A 100 34.59 -53.10 -1.51
C THR A 100 34.55 -52.13 -2.69
N PRO A 101 34.95 -50.86 -2.52
CA PRO A 101 34.98 -49.89 -3.62
C PRO A 101 35.89 -50.37 -4.75
N GLU A 102 35.51 -50.05 -5.99
CA GLU A 102 36.26 -50.45 -7.18
C GLU A 102 37.67 -49.84 -7.18
N PRO A 103 38.71 -50.58 -7.61
CA PRO A 103 40.06 -50.03 -7.74
C PRO A 103 40.09 -48.83 -8.69
N LEU A 104 40.84 -47.79 -8.34
CA LEU A 104 41.10 -46.66 -9.23
C LEU A 104 41.85 -47.11 -10.49
N GLU A 105 41.59 -46.45 -11.62
CA GLU A 105 42.16 -46.81 -12.93
C GLU A 105 43.70 -46.90 -12.87
N GLY A 106 44.25 -48.06 -13.26
CA GLY A 106 45.68 -48.35 -13.19
C GLY A 106 46.19 -48.92 -11.85
N ARG A 107 45.31 -49.15 -10.86
CA ARG A 107 45.65 -49.82 -9.59
C ARG A 107 44.82 -51.08 -9.39
N THR A 108 45.41 -52.09 -8.75
CA THR A 108 44.71 -53.29 -8.31
C THR A 108 44.55 -53.24 -6.79
N ASN A 109 43.34 -53.53 -6.28
CA ASN A 109 43.15 -53.70 -4.84
C ASN A 109 43.94 -54.94 -4.38
N ILE A 110 44.69 -54.79 -3.29
CA ILE A 110 45.43 -55.88 -2.63
C ILE A 110 44.83 -56.06 -1.25
N ASP A 111 44.64 -57.32 -0.84
CA ASP A 111 44.17 -57.64 0.50
C ASP A 111 45.29 -57.33 1.51
N VAL A 112 45.01 -56.41 2.44
CA VAL A 112 45.91 -56.08 3.54
C VAL A 112 45.55 -56.97 4.73
N GLN A 113 46.57 -57.48 5.43
CA GLN A 113 46.40 -58.28 6.63
C GLN A 113 45.81 -57.41 7.76
N THR A 114 44.48 -57.39 7.89
CA THR A 114 43.75 -56.64 8.93
C THR A 114 43.48 -57.47 10.18
N GLU A 115 43.99 -58.70 10.24
CA GLU A 115 44.00 -59.49 11.46
C GLU A 115 45.04 -58.96 12.44
N MET A 116 44.80 -59.14 13.74
CA MET A 116 45.77 -58.76 14.77
C MET A 116 47.03 -59.64 14.64
N TYR A 117 48.08 -59.11 14.02
CA TYR A 117 49.42 -59.67 14.03
C TYR A 117 50.27 -58.91 15.06
N LEU A 118 50.67 -59.60 16.14
CA LEU A 118 51.54 -59.05 17.19
C LEU A 118 52.97 -59.50 16.91
N GLU A 119 53.83 -58.55 16.53
CA GLU A 119 55.27 -58.76 16.42
C GLU A 119 55.93 -58.33 17.74
N GLU A 120 56.55 -59.27 18.46
CA GLU A 120 57.30 -58.96 19.67
C GLU A 120 58.64 -58.31 19.30
N LEU A 121 58.72 -56.98 19.39
CA LEU A 121 59.98 -56.23 19.31
C LEU A 121 60.81 -56.55 20.56
N SER A 122 61.86 -57.36 20.41
CA SER A 122 62.71 -57.85 21.51
C SER A 122 63.89 -56.94 21.86
N ASP A 123 64.03 -55.78 21.20
CA ASP A 123 65.09 -54.82 21.47
C ASP A 123 64.61 -53.71 22.43
N ARG A 124 65.18 -53.68 23.64
CA ARG A 124 65.00 -52.58 24.60
C ARG A 124 65.92 -51.43 24.23
N ILE A 125 65.34 -50.29 23.85
CA ILE A 125 66.06 -49.05 23.59
C ILE A 125 66.54 -48.49 24.95
N GLU A 126 67.83 -48.19 25.09
CA GLU A 126 68.36 -47.53 26.29
C GLU A 126 67.88 -46.07 26.36
N GLU A 127 67.13 -45.73 27.40
CA GLU A 127 66.67 -44.36 27.66
C GLU A 127 67.77 -43.58 28.41
N VAL A 128 68.38 -42.60 27.74
CA VAL A 128 69.33 -41.66 28.38
C VAL A 128 68.55 -40.44 28.86
N SER A 129 68.50 -40.23 30.18
CA SER A 129 67.90 -39.04 30.79
C SER A 129 68.87 -37.86 30.71
N VAL A 130 68.49 -36.78 30.03
CA VAL A 130 69.22 -35.50 30.04
C VAL A 130 68.42 -34.51 30.89
N GLU A 131 69.02 -34.06 31.99
CA GLU A 131 68.43 -33.03 32.85
C GLU A 131 68.94 -31.65 32.42
N CYS A 132 68.02 -30.76 32.01
CA CYS A 132 68.35 -29.37 31.72
C CYS A 132 67.92 -28.48 32.90
N GLN A 133 68.87 -27.75 33.49
CA GLN A 133 68.60 -26.75 34.53
C GLN A 133 67.85 -25.56 33.93
N THR A 134 66.56 -25.43 34.25
CA THR A 134 65.77 -24.24 33.90
C THR A 134 65.94 -23.15 34.94
N ASP A 135 66.40 -21.97 34.52
CA ASP A 135 66.51 -20.80 35.39
C ASP A 135 65.12 -20.29 35.83
N MET A 136 65.01 -19.88 37.09
CA MET A 136 63.73 -19.57 37.72
C MET A 136 63.36 -18.10 37.46
N PHE A 137 62.34 -17.88 36.62
CA PHE A 137 61.65 -16.62 36.29
C PHE A 137 62.33 -15.64 35.31
N LEU A 138 61.92 -15.76 34.03
CA LEU A 138 61.73 -14.61 33.14
C LEU A 138 60.24 -14.54 32.79
N ASP A 139 59.59 -13.42 33.10
CA ASP A 139 58.19 -13.19 32.74
C ASP A 139 58.07 -13.13 31.21
N LYS A 140 57.41 -14.13 30.64
CA LYS A 140 57.07 -14.13 29.22
C LYS A 140 56.01 -13.05 28.98
N PRO A 141 56.12 -12.22 27.92
CA PRO A 141 55.04 -11.33 27.56
C PRO A 141 53.76 -12.14 27.32
N ALA A 142 52.60 -11.56 27.66
CA ALA A 142 51.32 -12.22 27.48
C ALA A 142 51.18 -12.70 26.03
N THR A 143 50.90 -13.99 25.86
CA THR A 143 50.70 -14.58 24.53
C THR A 143 49.56 -13.85 23.83
N PRO A 144 49.74 -13.41 22.57
CA PRO A 144 48.70 -12.69 21.85
C PRO A 144 47.44 -13.56 21.76
N LEU A 145 46.28 -12.94 22.00
CA LEU A 145 44.98 -13.61 21.92
C LEU A 145 44.76 -14.09 20.48
N PHE A 146 44.55 -15.39 20.30
CA PHE A 146 44.20 -15.96 19.01
C PHE A 146 42.75 -15.59 18.67
N ILE A 147 42.57 -14.73 17.67
CA ILE A 147 41.27 -14.41 17.08
C ILE A 147 41.14 -15.30 15.84
N PRO A 148 40.26 -16.31 15.84
CA PRO A 148 40.08 -17.15 14.66
C PRO A 148 39.50 -16.33 13.50
N ASP A 149 39.94 -16.64 12.28
CA ASP A 149 39.37 -16.04 11.07
C ASP A 149 37.88 -16.36 10.98
N LYS A 150 37.09 -15.38 10.51
CA LYS A 150 35.65 -15.54 10.32
C LYS A 150 35.39 -16.69 9.35
N THR A 151 34.81 -17.77 9.86
CA THR A 151 34.38 -18.93 9.06
C THR A 151 32.88 -18.84 8.79
N GLY A 152 32.52 -18.31 7.62
CA GLY A 152 31.15 -18.15 7.13
C GLY A 152 31.14 -17.57 5.72
N ARG A 153 30.07 -17.81 4.95
CA ARG A 153 29.88 -17.13 3.66
C ARG A 153 29.17 -15.81 3.90
N ASP A 154 29.80 -14.72 3.49
CA ASP A 154 29.20 -13.39 3.56
C ASP A 154 28.20 -13.21 2.42
N ALA A 155 26.96 -12.89 2.78
CA ALA A 155 25.89 -12.57 1.85
C ALA A 155 25.35 -11.18 2.20
N ALA A 156 25.25 -10.33 1.19
CA ALA A 156 24.58 -9.04 1.29
C ALA A 156 23.34 -9.09 0.39
N THR A 157 22.22 -8.62 0.92
CA THR A 157 20.99 -8.38 0.16
C THR A 157 20.78 -6.88 0.12
N GLN A 158 20.81 -6.30 -1.08
CA GLN A 158 20.51 -4.90 -1.32
C GLN A 158 19.27 -4.83 -2.19
N ILE A 159 18.34 -3.94 -1.82
CA ILE A 159 17.20 -3.59 -2.67
C ILE A 159 17.67 -2.45 -3.58
N GLU A 160 17.55 -2.64 -4.89
CA GLU A 160 17.94 -1.63 -5.88
C GLU A 160 16.82 -0.60 -6.10
N GLU A 161 17.18 0.58 -6.61
CA GLU A 161 16.22 1.64 -6.91
C GLU A 161 15.15 1.14 -7.91
N GLY A 162 13.89 1.16 -7.48
CA GLY A 162 12.75 0.74 -8.31
C GLY A 162 12.30 -0.71 -8.16
N GLU A 163 13.01 -1.55 -7.39
CA GLU A 163 12.64 -2.97 -7.20
C GLU A 163 11.32 -3.15 -6.42
N LEU A 164 10.97 -2.20 -5.54
CA LEU A 164 9.75 -2.21 -4.72
C LEU A 164 8.69 -1.21 -5.20
N PHE A 165 8.86 -0.61 -6.37
CA PHE A 165 7.92 0.39 -6.87
C PHE A 165 6.59 -0.24 -7.29
N ASP A 166 5.51 0.15 -6.63
CA ASP A 166 4.14 -0.20 -7.02
C ASP A 166 3.44 1.02 -7.62
N PHE A 167 3.24 0.99 -8.93
CA PHE A 167 2.62 2.10 -9.65
C PHE A 167 1.23 2.43 -9.14
N ASP A 168 0.42 1.42 -8.81
CA ASP A 168 -0.99 1.61 -8.46
C ASP A 168 -1.15 2.29 -7.10
N VAL A 169 -0.15 2.17 -6.22
CA VAL A 169 -0.11 2.86 -4.93
C VAL A 169 0.50 4.26 -5.09
N GLU A 170 1.62 4.36 -5.79
CA GLU A 170 2.38 5.61 -5.91
C GLU A 170 1.71 6.66 -6.80
N VAL A 171 0.85 6.25 -7.74
CA VAL A 171 0.10 7.18 -8.62
C VAL A 171 -1.11 7.81 -7.92
N GLN A 172 -1.63 7.20 -6.85
CA GLN A 172 -2.86 7.64 -6.19
C GLN A 172 -2.80 9.09 -5.69
N PRO A 173 -1.74 9.55 -4.99
CA PRO A 173 -1.65 10.94 -4.52
C PRO A 173 -1.60 11.94 -5.69
N VAL A 174 -0.93 11.58 -6.78
CA VAL A 174 -0.82 12.42 -7.98
C VAL A 174 -2.19 12.58 -8.64
N LEU A 175 -2.90 11.47 -8.85
CA LEU A 175 -4.26 11.50 -9.42
C LEU A 175 -5.23 12.23 -8.51
N GLN A 176 -5.15 12.04 -7.20
CA GLN A 176 -6.01 12.74 -6.24
C GLN A 176 -5.84 14.25 -6.34
N VAL A 177 -4.60 14.74 -6.42
CA VAL A 177 -4.32 16.17 -6.55
C VAL A 177 -4.77 16.69 -7.92
N LEU A 178 -4.51 15.96 -9.01
CA LEU A 178 -4.92 16.38 -10.35
C LEU A 178 -6.44 16.46 -10.48
N VAL A 179 -7.16 15.41 -10.06
CA VAL A 179 -8.63 15.39 -10.10
C VAL A 179 -9.21 16.42 -9.15
N GLY A 180 -8.66 16.55 -7.94
CA GLY A 180 -9.11 17.54 -6.96
C GLY A 180 -8.95 18.97 -7.50
N LYS A 181 -7.77 19.31 -8.04
CA LYS A 181 -7.51 20.66 -8.54
C LYS A 181 -8.30 20.99 -9.80
N THR A 182 -8.48 20.03 -10.70
CA THR A 182 -9.29 20.23 -11.92
C THR A 182 -10.76 20.47 -11.59
N ILE A 183 -11.34 19.72 -10.66
CA ILE A 183 -12.73 19.93 -10.21
C ILE A 183 -12.87 21.26 -9.46
N GLU A 184 -11.93 21.57 -8.56
CA GLU A 184 -11.95 22.84 -7.80
C GLU A 184 -11.85 24.04 -8.75
N GLN A 185 -10.93 24.00 -9.71
CA GLN A 185 -10.77 25.05 -10.70
C GLN A 185 -12.02 25.19 -11.58
N ALA A 186 -12.56 24.08 -12.10
CA ALA A 186 -13.78 24.12 -12.91
C ALA A 186 -14.98 24.68 -12.13
N LEU A 187 -15.11 24.35 -10.85
CA LEU A 187 -16.18 24.89 -10.00
C LEU A 187 -16.04 26.40 -9.79
N LEU A 188 -14.82 26.88 -9.51
CA LEU A 188 -14.56 28.31 -9.34
C LEU A 188 -14.84 29.08 -10.63
N GLU A 189 -14.40 28.58 -11.79
CA GLU A 189 -14.65 29.21 -13.08
C GLU A 189 -16.16 29.33 -13.37
N VAL A 190 -16.95 28.27 -13.14
CA VAL A 190 -18.40 28.31 -13.33
C VAL A 190 -19.07 29.30 -12.37
N MET A 191 -18.66 29.34 -11.11
CA MET A 191 -19.19 30.30 -10.15
C MET A 191 -18.89 31.75 -10.55
N GLU A 192 -17.67 32.02 -11.01
CA GLU A 192 -17.26 33.34 -11.50
C GLU A 192 -18.06 33.76 -12.74
N GLU A 193 -18.30 32.85 -13.69
CA GLU A 193 -19.13 33.11 -14.87
C GLU A 193 -20.57 33.48 -14.50
N GLU A 194 -21.19 32.71 -13.58
CA GLU A 194 -22.54 33.01 -13.10
C GLU A 194 -22.62 34.37 -12.37
N GLU A 195 -21.62 34.70 -11.56
CA GLU A 195 -21.55 36.00 -10.90
C GLU A 195 -21.42 37.15 -11.90
N LEU A 196 -20.56 37.00 -12.91
CA LEU A 196 -20.39 38.00 -13.98
C LEU A 196 -21.67 38.21 -14.77
N ASP A 197 -22.41 37.15 -15.09
CA ASP A 197 -23.67 37.26 -15.81
C ASP A 197 -24.77 37.91 -14.98
N ASN A 198 -24.83 37.60 -13.68
CA ASN A 198 -25.71 38.29 -12.74
C ASN A 198 -25.41 39.79 -12.64
N LEU A 199 -24.13 40.17 -12.57
CA LEU A 199 -23.71 41.57 -12.55
C LEU A 199 -24.05 42.30 -13.86
N ARG A 200 -23.82 41.65 -15.00
CA ARG A 200 -24.19 42.20 -16.32
C ARG A 200 -25.69 42.43 -16.44
N ALA A 201 -26.51 41.46 -16.04
CA ALA A 201 -27.96 41.58 -16.07
C ALA A 201 -28.45 42.74 -15.18
N ARG A 202 -27.90 42.86 -13.96
CA ARG A 202 -28.21 43.99 -13.05
C ARG A 202 -27.79 45.33 -13.64
N TYR A 203 -26.59 45.39 -14.23
CA TYR A 203 -26.09 46.61 -14.87
C TYR A 203 -26.97 47.03 -16.05
N GLN A 204 -27.37 46.09 -16.91
CA GLN A 204 -28.27 46.36 -18.03
C GLN A 204 -29.62 46.89 -17.55
N ALA A 205 -30.26 46.20 -16.60
CA ALA A 205 -31.53 46.65 -16.02
C ALA A 205 -31.43 48.06 -15.40
N PHE A 206 -30.34 48.34 -14.68
CA PHE A 206 -30.10 49.67 -14.12
C PHE A 206 -29.92 50.73 -15.21
N MET A 207 -29.16 50.43 -16.26
CA MET A 207 -28.93 51.37 -17.37
C MET A 207 -30.20 51.62 -18.18
N GLU A 208 -31.06 50.62 -18.37
CA GLU A 208 -32.36 50.80 -19.01
C GLU A 208 -33.24 51.78 -18.24
N ILE A 209 -33.36 51.59 -16.91
CA ILE A 209 -34.12 52.49 -16.03
C ILE A 209 -33.53 53.90 -16.08
N ARG A 210 -32.21 54.02 -15.91
CA ARG A 210 -31.52 55.31 -15.93
C ARG A 210 -31.71 56.05 -17.26
N ASN A 211 -31.62 55.35 -18.38
CA ASN A 211 -31.81 55.93 -19.70
C ASN A 211 -33.26 56.39 -19.91
N ALA A 212 -34.24 55.61 -19.47
CA ALA A 212 -35.64 55.99 -19.50
C ALA A 212 -35.93 57.23 -18.64
N GLU A 213 -35.39 57.28 -17.43
CA GLU A 213 -35.49 58.43 -16.52
C GLU A 213 -34.85 59.68 -17.13
N LEU A 214 -33.67 59.55 -17.72
CA LEU A 214 -32.96 60.68 -18.34
C LEU A 214 -33.76 61.28 -19.50
N VAL A 215 -34.36 60.44 -20.34
CA VAL A 215 -35.22 60.90 -21.44
C VAL A 215 -36.48 61.62 -20.91
N GLU A 216 -37.09 61.09 -19.85
CA GLU A 216 -38.26 61.74 -19.22
C GLU A 216 -37.90 63.10 -18.59
N VAL A 217 -36.76 63.19 -17.90
CA VAL A 217 -36.28 64.47 -17.33
C VAL A 217 -36.06 65.49 -18.44
N GLN A 218 -35.37 65.13 -19.51
CA GLN A 218 -35.15 66.03 -20.66
C GLN A 218 -36.48 66.52 -21.26
N ARG A 219 -37.46 65.62 -21.41
CA ARG A 219 -38.80 65.97 -21.91
C ARG A 219 -39.49 66.98 -21.01
N LEU A 220 -39.40 66.81 -19.68
CA LEU A 220 -39.99 67.71 -18.70
C LEU A 220 -39.29 69.07 -18.67
N GLU A 221 -37.96 69.09 -18.72
CA GLU A 221 -37.15 70.32 -18.77
C GLU A 221 -37.47 71.15 -20.02
N GLU A 222 -37.58 70.52 -21.19
CA GLU A 222 -37.96 71.24 -22.41
C GLU A 222 -39.37 71.83 -22.31
N ARG A 223 -40.32 71.08 -21.73
CA ARG A 223 -41.68 71.57 -21.50
C ARG A 223 -41.68 72.77 -20.55
N GLU A 224 -40.95 72.67 -19.44
CA GLU A 224 -40.82 73.77 -18.48
C GLU A 224 -40.19 75.00 -19.13
N ARG A 225 -39.12 74.82 -19.92
CA ARG A 225 -38.46 75.89 -20.67
C ARG A 225 -39.43 76.64 -21.57
N ARG A 226 -40.29 75.92 -22.31
CA ARG A 226 -41.32 76.53 -23.17
C ARG A 226 -42.32 77.35 -22.35
N LEU A 227 -42.82 76.79 -21.25
CA LEU A 227 -43.76 77.47 -20.36
C LEU A 227 -43.14 78.70 -19.69
N HIS A 228 -41.87 78.62 -19.29
CA HIS A 228 -41.15 79.73 -18.70
C HIS A 228 -41.01 80.88 -19.69
N VAL A 229 -40.56 80.58 -20.91
CA VAL A 229 -40.44 81.58 -21.99
C VAL A 229 -41.80 82.21 -22.31
N GLU A 230 -42.87 81.42 -22.41
CA GLU A 230 -44.21 81.94 -22.65
C GLU A 230 -44.69 82.84 -21.50
N ARG A 231 -44.48 82.42 -20.25
CA ARG A 231 -44.82 83.19 -19.05
C ARG A 231 -44.09 84.53 -19.03
N GLU A 232 -42.78 84.52 -19.29
CA GLU A 232 -42.00 85.76 -19.35
C GLU A 232 -42.50 86.71 -20.44
N ASN A 233 -42.83 86.17 -21.62
CA ASN A 233 -43.39 86.96 -22.71
C ASN A 233 -44.74 87.58 -22.33
N ARG A 234 -45.64 86.82 -21.69
CA ARG A 234 -46.93 87.33 -21.19
C ARG A 234 -46.74 88.42 -20.13
N ILE A 235 -45.80 88.25 -19.21
CA ILE A 235 -45.48 89.27 -18.19
C ILE A 235 -44.97 90.54 -18.86
N LYS A 236 -44.06 90.44 -19.85
CA LYS A 236 -43.56 91.60 -20.61
C LYS A 236 -44.67 92.32 -21.34
N GLN A 237 -45.58 91.59 -21.99
CA GLN A 237 -46.74 92.16 -22.67
C GLN A 237 -47.67 92.88 -21.70
N GLN A 238 -48.02 92.26 -20.57
CA GLN A 238 -48.89 92.88 -19.56
C GLN A 238 -48.26 94.14 -18.95
N LYS A 239 -46.96 94.12 -18.66
CA LYS A 239 -46.23 95.31 -18.19
C LYS A 239 -46.32 96.45 -19.20
N ALA A 240 -46.07 96.19 -20.47
CA ALA A 240 -46.16 97.20 -21.52
C ALA A 240 -47.59 97.76 -21.70
N VAL A 241 -48.62 96.93 -21.54
CA VAL A 241 -50.02 97.38 -21.56
C VAL A 241 -50.31 98.30 -20.37
N LEU A 242 -49.87 97.91 -19.17
CA LEU A 242 -50.08 98.69 -17.94
C LEU A 242 -49.34 100.03 -17.97
N GLU A 243 -48.13 100.08 -18.54
CA GLU A 243 -47.40 101.34 -18.78
C GLU A 243 -48.18 102.27 -19.71
N LYS A 244 -48.69 101.75 -20.83
CA LYS A 244 -49.53 102.54 -21.75
C LYS A 244 -50.83 102.99 -21.10
N GLU A 245 -51.47 102.15 -20.29
CA GLU A 245 -52.69 102.50 -19.57
C GLU A 245 -52.43 103.68 -18.62
N LYS A 246 -51.35 103.63 -17.83
CA LYS A 246 -50.92 104.75 -16.97
C LYS A 246 -50.69 106.02 -17.77
N GLU A 247 -49.93 105.95 -18.86
CA GLU A 247 -49.71 107.12 -19.72
C GLU A 247 -51.02 107.70 -20.26
N THR A 248 -51.96 106.85 -20.67
CA THR A 248 -53.28 107.31 -21.16
C THR A 248 -54.12 107.91 -20.05
N ALA A 249 -54.12 107.32 -18.86
CA ALA A 249 -54.83 107.82 -17.69
C ALA A 249 -54.29 109.21 -17.28
N ASP A 250 -52.97 109.38 -17.25
CA ASP A 250 -52.32 110.65 -16.94
C ASP A 250 -52.67 111.73 -17.98
N LYS A 251 -52.67 111.37 -19.27
CA LYS A 251 -53.08 112.29 -20.35
C LYS A 251 -54.55 112.71 -20.22
N ILE A 252 -55.44 111.77 -19.88
CA ILE A 252 -56.87 112.04 -19.66
C ILE A 252 -57.05 112.94 -18.44
N ALA A 253 -56.36 112.64 -17.33
CA ALA A 253 -56.41 113.43 -16.11
C ALA A 253 -55.90 114.87 -16.34
N ALA A 254 -54.76 115.04 -17.02
CA ALA A 254 -54.22 116.34 -17.38
C ALA A 254 -55.18 117.14 -18.28
N ARG A 255 -55.82 116.48 -19.26
CA ARG A 255 -56.84 117.11 -20.10
C ARG A 255 -58.06 117.55 -19.28
N ALA A 256 -58.58 116.69 -18.42
CA ALA A 256 -59.73 117.00 -17.58
C ALA A 256 -59.42 118.16 -16.61
N PHE A 257 -58.23 118.14 -16.01
CA PHE A 257 -57.73 119.23 -15.15
C PHE A 257 -57.61 120.54 -15.93
N ALA A 258 -57.02 120.53 -17.13
CA ALA A 258 -56.91 121.72 -17.97
C ALA A 258 -58.29 122.26 -18.36
N GLN A 259 -59.26 121.38 -18.68
CA GLN A 259 -60.63 121.81 -18.98
C GLN A 259 -61.29 122.49 -17.79
N GLN A 260 -61.25 121.86 -16.60
CA GLN A 260 -61.83 122.45 -15.37
C GLN A 260 -61.14 123.77 -14.99
N TYR A 261 -59.82 123.83 -15.09
CA TYR A 261 -59.06 125.04 -14.80
C TYR A 261 -59.41 126.17 -15.79
N LEU A 262 -59.48 125.88 -17.10
CA LEU A 262 -59.84 126.86 -18.11
C LEU A 262 -61.30 127.34 -18.00
N THR A 263 -62.23 126.45 -17.62
CA THR A 263 -63.64 126.85 -17.43
C THR A 263 -63.80 127.85 -16.30
N ASP A 264 -63.00 127.76 -15.24
CA ASP A 264 -63.07 128.66 -14.09
C ASP A 264 -62.21 129.91 -14.28
N LEU A 265 -61.07 129.78 -14.97
CA LEU A 265 -60.15 130.88 -15.27
C LEU A 265 -60.82 131.91 -16.18
N LEU A 266 -61.55 131.48 -17.22
CA LEU A 266 -62.16 132.41 -18.17
C LEU A 266 -63.12 133.41 -17.47
N PRO A 267 -64.16 132.99 -16.72
CA PRO A 267 -65.03 133.91 -15.97
C PRO A 267 -64.28 134.77 -14.96
N SER A 268 -63.27 134.22 -14.27
CA SER A 268 -62.47 134.96 -13.29
C SER A 268 -61.66 136.08 -13.96
N VAL A 269 -60.96 135.77 -15.05
CA VAL A 269 -60.18 136.74 -15.82
C VAL A 269 -61.10 137.78 -16.46
N TYR A 270 -62.24 137.39 -17.04
CA TYR A 270 -63.23 138.32 -17.58
C TYR A 270 -63.80 139.25 -16.51
N SER A 271 -64.09 138.74 -15.30
CA SER A 271 -64.56 139.54 -14.17
C SER A 271 -63.47 140.52 -13.71
N ASN A 272 -62.24 140.06 -13.53
CA ASN A 272 -61.10 140.91 -13.12
C ASN A 272 -60.78 142.01 -14.15
N LEU A 273 -60.82 141.70 -15.45
CA LEU A 273 -60.63 142.68 -16.53
C LEU A 273 -61.79 143.69 -16.62
N LYS A 274 -63.01 143.27 -16.28
CA LYS A 274 -64.18 144.15 -16.22
C LYS A 274 -64.11 145.07 -15.00
N GLU A 275 -63.72 144.55 -13.83
CA GLU A 275 -63.52 145.31 -12.60
C GLU A 275 -62.36 146.30 -12.72
N SER A 276 -61.27 145.91 -13.37
CA SER A 276 -60.14 146.81 -13.67
C SER A 276 -60.42 147.81 -14.80
N GLY A 277 -61.64 147.83 -15.36
CA GLY A 277 -62.12 148.86 -16.29
C GLY A 277 -61.62 148.72 -17.74
N TYR A 278 -60.99 147.60 -18.10
CA TYR A 278 -60.52 147.33 -19.46
C TYR A 278 -61.66 146.96 -20.43
N PHE A 279 -62.71 146.30 -19.94
CA PHE A 279 -63.95 146.09 -20.70
C PHE A 279 -64.92 147.24 -20.47
N TYR A 280 -64.93 148.20 -21.40
CA TYR A 280 -65.88 149.31 -21.42
C TYR A 280 -66.80 149.19 -22.63
N ASP A 281 -68.05 149.57 -22.43
CA ASP A 281 -69.03 149.71 -23.50
C ASP A 281 -68.69 150.99 -24.29
N SER A 282 -68.25 150.84 -25.54
CA SER A 282 -67.85 151.96 -26.41
C SER A 282 -68.98 152.99 -26.60
N VAL A 283 -70.24 152.55 -26.53
CA VAL A 283 -71.43 153.41 -26.65
C VAL A 283 -71.69 154.22 -25.37
N LYS A 284 -71.36 153.68 -24.19
CA LYS A 284 -71.49 154.41 -22.90
C LYS A 284 -70.29 155.32 -22.64
N ARG A 285 -69.09 154.90 -23.01
CA ARG A 285 -67.88 155.73 -22.85
C ARG A 285 -67.83 156.88 -23.85
N GLY A 286 -68.28 156.68 -25.10
CA GLY A 286 -68.44 157.76 -26.07
C GLY A 286 -69.44 158.85 -25.66
N LYS A 287 -70.37 158.57 -24.74
CA LYS A 287 -71.27 159.58 -24.15
C LYS A 287 -70.66 160.32 -22.94
N LEU A 288 -69.55 159.83 -22.38
CA LEU A 288 -68.87 160.37 -21.20
C LEU A 288 -67.54 161.08 -21.53
N THR A 289 -66.91 160.76 -22.66
CA THR A 289 -65.67 161.38 -23.14
C THR A 289 -65.87 162.02 -24.52
N GLY A 290 -66.13 163.34 -24.56
CA GLY A 290 -66.26 164.17 -25.77
C GLY A 290 -67.73 164.37 -26.19
N MET A 291 -68.23 165.61 -26.30
CA MET A 291 -68.01 166.49 -27.47
C MET A 291 -68.35 165.79 -28.78
#